data_AF-A0A356QX37-F1
#
_entry.id   AF-A0A356QX37-F1
#
_cell.length_a   1.000
_cell.length_b   1.000
_cell.length_c   1.000
_cell.angle_alpha   90.00
_cell.angle_beta   90.00
_cell.angle_gamma   90.00
#
_symmetry.space_group_name_H-M   'P 1'
#
loop_
_entity.id
_entity.type
_entity.pdbx_description
1 polymer ?
#
loop_
_entity_poly.entity_id
_entity_poly.type
_entity_poly.pdbx_seq_one_letter_code
_entity_poly.pdbx_strand_id
1 'polypeptide(L)' 'MPGRNRQRYPANCVRLMGSEEEARAEGRPAQRLFPARVLGPSKSSEGQEVYYLVEWLAPQ' A
#
# COMPACT_ATOMS: atom_id res chain seq x y z
N MET A 1 -9.45 4.64 -21.12
CA MET A 1 -8.09 5.13 -20.78
C MET A 1 -7.55 4.31 -19.61
N PRO A 2 -6.43 3.58 -19.74
CA PRO A 2 -5.93 2.68 -18.71
C PRO A 2 -5.27 3.47 -17.58
N GLY A 3 -6.06 4.03 -16.66
CA GLY A 3 -5.51 4.92 -15.64
C GLY A 3 -6.41 5.27 -14.47
N ARG A 4 -7.39 4.43 -14.10
CA ARG A 4 -8.40 4.87 -13.12
C ARG A 4 -8.58 4.07 -11.85
N ASN A 5 -7.87 2.98 -11.61
CA ASN A 5 -7.95 2.34 -10.29
C ASN A 5 -6.83 1.32 -10.06
N ARG A 6 -5.58 1.78 -9.93
CA ARG A 6 -4.53 0.94 -9.33
C ARG A 6 -4.78 0.86 -7.82
N GLN A 7 -5.85 0.17 -7.43
CA GLN A 7 -6.07 -0.30 -6.05
C GLN A 7 -5.19 -1.52 -5.74
N ARG A 8 -4.24 -1.85 -6.62
CA ARG A 8 -3.31 -2.96 -6.46
C ARG A 8 -1.90 -2.41 -6.59
N TYR A 9 -1.08 -2.65 -5.58
CA TYR A 9 0.31 -2.25 -5.54
C TYR A 9 1.17 -3.51 -5.49
N PRO A 10 2.22 -3.61 -6.32
CA PRO A 10 3.16 -4.72 -6.20
C PRO A 10 3.83 -4.69 -4.81
N ALA A 11 4.21 -5.85 -4.30
CA ALA A 11 4.90 -5.99 -3.02
C ALA A 11 6.16 -5.12 -2.93
N ASN A 12 6.84 -4.90 -4.06
CA ASN A 12 8.00 -4.03 -4.12
C ASN A 12 7.70 -2.54 -3.84
N CYS A 13 6.44 -2.10 -4.00
CA CYS A 13 6.00 -0.74 -3.69
C CYS A 13 5.28 -0.63 -2.34
N VAL A 14 5.10 -1.73 -1.61
CA VAL A 14 4.38 -1.75 -0.35
C VAL A 14 5.34 -2.15 0.76
N ARG A 15 5.46 -1.29 1.77
CA ARG A 15 6.16 -1.62 3.00
C ARG A 15 5.12 -2.03 4.04
N LEU A 16 5.06 -3.32 4.34
CA LEU A 16 4.25 -3.81 5.46
C LEU A 16 4.89 -3.35 6.77
N MET A 17 4.08 -2.75 7.63
CA MET A 17 4.46 -2.41 9.00
C MET A 17 3.79 -3.35 9.97
N GLY A 18 4.41 -3.55 11.14
CA GLY A 18 3.88 -4.40 12.20
C GLY A 18 2.62 -3.81 12.85
N SER A 19 2.36 -2.51 12.69
CA SER A 19 1.21 -1.82 13.28
C SER A 19 0.77 -0.61 12.46
N GLU A 20 -0.52 -0.28 12.56
CA GLU A 20 -1.09 0.94 11.95
C GLU A 20 -0.43 2.22 12.49
N GLU A 21 -0.03 2.22 13.78
CA GLU A 21 0.69 3.32 14.42
C GLU A 21 2.06 3.57 13.79
N GLU A 22 2.83 2.51 13.52
CA GLU A 22 4.12 2.61 12.83
C GLU A 22 3.93 3.09 11.39
N ALA A 23 2.96 2.54 10.66
CA ALA A 23 2.64 3.01 9.32
C ALA A 23 2.32 4.51 9.32
N ARG A 24 1.55 4.99 10.30
CA ARG A 24 1.19 6.41 10.44
C ARG A 24 2.39 7.26 10.84
N ALA A 25 3.21 6.78 11.77
CA ALA A 25 4.43 7.46 12.22
C ALA A 25 5.49 7.56 11.12
N GLU A 26 5.58 6.56 10.24
CA GLU A 26 6.44 6.55 9.05
C GLU A 26 5.77 7.20 7.82
N GLY A 27 4.47 7.50 7.92
CA GLY A 27 3.74 8.34 7.00
C GLY A 27 4.44 9.67 6.81
N ARG A 28 5.00 9.88 5.62
CA ARG A 28 5.76 11.08 5.26
C ARG A 28 5.26 11.55 3.91
N PRO A 29 4.24 12.43 3.86
CA PRO A 29 3.74 12.97 2.60
C PRO A 29 4.84 13.69 1.81
N ALA A 30 5.81 14.32 2.50
CA ALA A 30 6.99 14.92 1.89
C ALA A 30 7.87 13.92 1.11
N GLN A 31 7.91 12.65 1.54
CA GLN A 31 8.64 11.57 0.88
C GLN A 31 7.72 10.71 0.00
N ARG A 32 6.47 11.14 -0.24
CA ARG A 32 5.44 10.38 -0.98
C ARG A 32 5.10 9.03 -0.32
N LEU A 33 5.31 8.93 0.99
CA LEU A 33 4.93 7.77 1.79
C LEU A 33 3.58 8.07 2.44
N PHE A 34 2.57 7.31 2.05
CA PHE A 34 1.21 7.47 2.54
C PHE A 34 0.83 6.23 3.35
N PRO A 35 0.47 6.40 4.63
CA PRO A 35 -0.01 5.28 5.41
C PRO A 35 -1.31 4.75 4.80
N ALA A 36 -1.39 3.44 4.68
CA ALA A 36 -2.51 2.78 4.03
C ALA A 36 -2.71 1.39 4.59
N ARG A 37 -3.97 0.99 4.69
CA ARG A 37 -4.35 -0.38 5.00
C ARG A 37 -4.43 -1.17 3.71
N VAL A 38 -3.66 -2.25 3.64
CA VAL A 38 -3.60 -3.13 2.49
C VAL A 38 -3.99 -4.55 2.87
N LEU A 39 -4.49 -5.31 1.90
CA LEU A 39 -4.89 -6.71 2.02
C LEU A 39 -4.10 -7.53 1.01
N GLY A 40 -3.35 -8.52 1.49
CA GLY A 40 -2.42 -9.30 0.68
C GLY A 40 -1.33 -9.93 1.55
N PRO A 41 -0.46 -10.81 1.02
CA PRO A 41 -0.05 -10.88 -0.38
C PRO A 41 -0.93 -11.80 -1.24
N SER A 42 -1.42 -11.29 -2.37
CA SER A 42 -2.02 -12.14 -3.40
C SER A 42 -1.03 -12.34 -4.53
N LYS A 43 -0.84 -13.59 -4.95
CA LYS A 43 -0.05 -13.90 -6.14
C LYS A 43 -0.87 -13.58 -7.39
N SER A 44 -0.37 -12.68 -8.23
CA SER A 44 -0.83 -12.49 -9.59
C SER A 44 -0.47 -13.73 -10.44
N SER A 45 -1.19 -13.96 -11.53
CA SER A 45 -0.93 -15.07 -12.47
C SER A 45 0.48 -15.03 -13.09
N GLU A 46 1.15 -13.87 -13.07
CA GLU A 46 2.54 -13.68 -13.51
C GLU A 46 3.57 -13.94 -12.39
N GLY A 47 3.15 -14.48 -11.23
CA GLY A 47 4.03 -14.80 -10.10
C GLY A 47 4.41 -13.61 -9.22
N GLN A 48 3.96 -12.41 -9.56
CA GLN A 48 4.19 -11.20 -8.79
C GLN A 48 3.25 -11.12 -7.58
N GLU A 49 3.79 -10.76 -6.42
CA GLU A 49 2.99 -10.49 -5.23
C GLU A 49 2.41 -9.08 -5.32
N VAL A 50 1.09 -8.97 -5.18
CA VAL A 50 0.36 -7.72 -5.18
C VAL A 50 -0.47 -7.59 -3.90
N TYR A 51 -0.55 -6.38 -3.40
CA TYR A 51 -1.37 -5.98 -2.29
C TYR A 51 -2.53 -5.13 -2.79
N TYR A 52 -3.71 -5.39 -2.26
CA TYR A 52 -4.89 -4.60 -2.52
C TYR A 52 -4.97 -3.47 -1.50
N LEU A 53 -5.05 -2.24 -1.97
CA LEU A 53 -5.36 -1.11 -1.11
C LEU A 53 -6.81 -1.24 -0.63
N VAL A 54 -6.99 -1.33 0.69
CA VAL A 54 -8.29 -1.32 1.34
C VAL A 54 -8.70 0.12 1.60
N GLU A 55 -7.85 0.88 2.30
CA GLU A 55 -8.14 2.25 2.70
C GLU A 55 -6.85 3.06 2.92
N TRP A 56 -6.88 4.36 2.67
CA TRP A 56 -5.78 5.27 3.04
C TRP A 56 -5.97 5.73 4.48
N LEU A 57 -4.95 5.50 5.31
CA LEU A 57 -4.92 6.00 6.67
C LEU A 57 -4.40 7.44 6.60
N ALA A 58 -5.27 8.43 6.81
CA ALA A 58 -4.85 9.82 6.73
C ALA A 58 -3.75 10.11 7.78
N PRO A 59 -2.60 10.69 7.39
CA PRO A 59 -1.68 11.25 8.37
C PRO A 59 -2.42 12.34 9.16
N GLN A 60 -2.40 12.28 10.50
CA GLN A 60 -2.96 13.35 11.35
C GLN A 60 -2.06 14.57 11.31
#